data_AF-A0A7T1MJJ3-F1
#
_entry.id   AF-A0A7T1MJJ3-F1
#
_cell.length_a   1.000
_cell.length_b   1.000
_cell.length_c   1.000
_cell.angle_alpha   90.00
_cell.angle_beta   90.00
_cell.angle_gamma   90.00
#
_symmetry.space_group_name_H-M   'P 1'
#
loop_
_entity.id
_entity.type
_entity.pdbx_description
1 polymer ?
#
loop_
_entity_poly.entity_id
_entity_poly.type
_entity_poly.pdbx_seq_one_letter_code
_entity_poly.pdbx_strand_id
1 'polypeptide(L)' 'MALAINLNEEQSRALAEVAVRLNVAQQDLAAAAVRDLLSRPSADFEVAASQVLAKNKELYRRLA' A
#
# COMPACT_ATOMS: atom_id res chain seq x y z
N MET A 1 0.74 9.82 -17.39
CA MET A 1 2.21 9.93 -17.48
C MET A 1 2.78 8.52 -17.65
N ALA A 2 3.74 8.31 -18.55
CA ALA A 2 4.42 7.03 -18.71
C ALA A 2 5.74 7.05 -17.93
N LEU A 3 6.02 5.98 -17.18
CA LEU A 3 7.32 5.76 -16.52
C LEU A 3 7.98 4.51 -17.11
N ALA A 4 9.27 4.62 -17.40
CA ALA A 4 10.11 3.46 -17.64
C ALA A 4 10.74 3.02 -16.31
N ILE A 5 10.54 1.77 -15.93
CA ILE A 5 11.09 1.18 -14.71
C ILE A 5 12.06 0.06 -15.13
N ASN A 6 13.31 0.16 -14.71
CA ASN A 6 14.30 -0.89 -14.93
C ASN A 6 14.20 -1.89 -13.78
N LEU A 7 13.87 -3.14 -14.13
CA LEU A 7 13.82 -4.27 -13.21
C LEU A 7 14.97 -5.21 -13.54
N ASN A 8 15.56 -5.84 -12.52
CA ASN A 8 16.47 -6.96 -12.77
C ASN A 8 15.67 -8.20 -13.25
N GLU A 9 16.37 -9.23 -13.72
CA GLU A 9 15.73 -10.43 -14.27
C GLU A 9 14.80 -11.13 -13.26
N GLU A 10 15.21 -11.21 -12.00
CA GLU A 10 14.43 -11.85 -10.93
C GLU A 10 13.12 -11.08 -10.66
N GLN A 11 13.19 -9.76 -10.56
CA GLN A 11 12.03 -8.88 -10.35
C GLN A 11 11.09 -8.92 -11.56
N SER A 12 11.62 -8.94 -12.78
CA SER A 12 10.84 -9.04 -14.01
C SER A 12 10.06 -10.36 -14.05
N ARG A 13 10.74 -11.47 -13.71
CA ARG A 13 10.11 -12.79 -13.61
C ARG A 13 9.02 -12.83 -12.54
N ALA A 14 9.30 -12.32 -11.35
CA ALA A 14 8.31 -12.27 -10.27
C ALA A 14 7.07 -11.45 -10.65
N LEU A 15 7.25 -10.29 -11.32
CA LEU A 15 6.14 -9.48 -11.80
C LEU A 15 5.30 -10.24 -12.84
N ALA A 16 5.95 -10.94 -13.77
CA ALA A 16 5.28 -11.75 -14.79
C ALA A 16 4.43 -12.87 -14.17
N GLU A 17 5.00 -13.62 -13.22
CA GLU A 17 4.31 -14.71 -12.53
C GLU A 17 3.07 -14.23 -11.77
N VAL A 18 3.17 -13.09 -11.07
CA VAL A 18 2.03 -12.51 -10.35
C VAL A 18 0.98 -11.97 -11.31
N ALA A 19 1.38 -11.32 -12.40
CA ALA A 19 0.47 -10.81 -13.42
C ALA A 19 -0.34 -11.93 -14.08
N VAL A 20 0.32 -13.05 -14.41
CA VAL A 20 -0.35 -14.26 -14.94
C VAL A 20 -1.34 -14.82 -13.93
N ARG A 21 -0.94 -14.97 -12.67
CA ARG A 21 -1.82 -15.50 -11.60
C ARG A 21 -3.07 -14.65 -11.40
N LEU A 22 -2.95 -13.34 -11.55
CA LEU A 22 -4.05 -12.38 -11.40
C LEU A 22 -4.80 -12.11 -12.71
N ASN A 23 -4.36 -12.71 -13.83
CA ASN A 23 -4.91 -12.51 -15.16
C ASN A 23 -4.99 -11.02 -15.56
N VAL A 24 -3.91 -10.27 -15.32
CA VAL A 24 -3.78 -8.85 -15.66
C VAL A 24 -2.49 -8.59 -16.43
N ALA A 25 -2.40 -7.45 -17.12
CA ALA A 25 -1.15 -7.05 -17.74
C ALA A 25 -0.11 -6.64 -16.67
N GLN A 26 1.17 -6.94 -16.91
CA GLN A 26 2.27 -6.55 -16.01
C GLN A 26 2.31 -5.04 -15.76
N GLN A 27 1.99 -4.25 -16.80
CA GLN A 27 1.95 -2.79 -16.75
C GLN A 27 0.87 -2.30 -15.78
N ASP A 28 -0.33 -2.90 -15.83
CA ASP A 28 -1.44 -2.56 -14.97
C ASP A 28 -1.17 -2.94 -13.52
N LEU A 29 -0.56 -4.10 -13.30
CA LEU A 29 -0.12 -4.56 -11.98
C LEU A 29 0.93 -3.61 -11.39
N ALA A 30 1.96 -3.24 -12.16
CA ALA A 30 2.98 -2.30 -11.72
C ALA A 30 2.38 -0.93 -11.39
N ALA A 31 1.49 -0.42 -12.23
CA ALA A 31 0.81 0.85 -11.98
C ALA A 31 -0.11 0.79 -10.75
N ALA A 32 -0.80 -0.33 -10.51
CA ALA A 32 -1.60 -0.55 -9.32
C ALA A 32 -0.74 -0.58 -8.06
N ALA A 33 0.40 -1.26 -8.08
CA ALA A 33 1.33 -1.31 -6.94
C ALA A 33 1.88 0.08 -6.59
N VAL A 34 2.21 0.91 -7.60
CA VAL A 34 2.65 2.29 -7.39
C VAL A 34 1.53 3.13 -6.79
N ARG A 35 0.30 3.03 -7.30
CA ARG A 35 -0.85 3.75 -6.74
C ARG A 35 -1.12 3.32 -5.31
N ASP A 36 -1.10 2.02 -5.03
CA ASP A 36 -1.30 1.47 -3.68
C ASP A 36 -0.26 2.03 -2.70
N LEU A 37 1.02 1.98 -3.08
CA LEU A 37 2.11 2.53 -2.29
C LEU A 37 1.91 4.02 -1.96
N LEU A 38 1.48 4.80 -2.96
CA LEU A 38 1.22 6.24 -2.81
C LEU A 38 -0.12 6.54 -2.09
N SER A 39 -1.04 5.58 -2.06
CA SER A 39 -2.35 5.72 -1.42
C SER A 39 -2.32 5.42 0.08
N ARG A 40 -1.20 4.87 0.59
CA ARG A 40 -1.01 4.72 2.04
C ARG A 40 -1.26 6.07 2.72
N PRO A 41 -2.05 6.10 3.80
CA PRO A 41 -2.26 7.34 4.54
C PRO A 41 -0.90 7.92 4.90
N SER A 42 -0.75 9.25 4.83
CA SER A 42 0.50 9.88 5.24
C SER A 42 0.87 9.39 6.64
N ALA A 43 2.16 9.32 6.96
CA ALA A 43 2.60 8.99 8.32
C ALA A 43 1.87 9.83 9.38
N ASP A 44 1.47 11.06 9.03
CA ASP A 44 0.67 11.94 9.87
C ASP A 44 -0.74 11.40 10.16
N PHE A 45 -1.38 10.73 9.20
CA PHE A 45 -2.67 10.07 9.43
C PHE A 45 -2.53 8.91 10.40
N GLU A 46 -1.51 8.06 10.25
CA GLU A 46 -1.28 6.93 11.16
C GLU A 46 -1.01 7.42 12.59
N VAL A 47 -0.22 8.49 12.72
CA VAL A 47 0.04 9.14 14.02
C VAL A 47 -1.27 9.70 14.60
N ALA A 48 -2.08 10.42 13.81
CA ALA A 48 -3.34 10.98 14.27
C ALA A 48 -4.36 9.89 14.65
N ALA A 49 -4.49 8.84 13.85
CA ALA A 49 -5.35 7.69 14.12
C ALA A 49 -4.96 7.00 15.41
N SER A 50 -3.65 6.78 15.62
CA SER A 50 -3.11 6.20 16.85
C SER A 50 -3.46 7.05 18.08
N GLN A 51 -3.34 8.38 17.99
CA GLN A 51 -3.69 9.30 19.07
C GLN A 51 -5.19 9.29 19.40
N VAL A 52 -6.06 9.27 18.40
CA VAL A 52 -7.52 9.21 18.58
C VAL A 52 -7.93 7.89 19.23
N LEU A 53 -7.39 6.77 18.77
CA LEU A 53 -7.67 5.45 19.35
C LEU A 53 -7.20 5.36 20.81
N ALA A 54 -6.02 5.90 21.13
CA ALA A 54 -5.52 5.95 22.50
C ALA A 54 -6.43 6.78 23.43
N LYS A 55 -6.85 7.97 22.99
CA LYS A 55 -7.78 8.82 23.75
C LYS A 55 -9.14 8.17 23.95
N ASN A 56 -9.68 7.51 22.93
CA ASN A 56 -10.96 6.79 23.05
C ASN A 56 -10.86 5.62 24.03
N LYS A 57 -9.77 4.84 23.98
CA LYS A 57 -9.53 3.76 24.93
C LYS A 57 -9.48 4.28 26.37
N GLU A 58 -8.86 5.44 26.58
CA GLU A 58 -8.82 6.09 27.89
C GLU A 58 -10.20 6.59 28.34
N LEU A 59 -10.97 7.21 27.44
CA LEU A 59 -12.35 7.62 27.71
C LEU A 59 -13.23 6.44 28.12
N TYR A 60 -13.20 5.34 27.37
CA TYR A 60 -13.94 4.14 27.71
C TYR A 60 -13.51 3.54 29.05
N ARG A 61 -12.23 3.58 29.39
CA ARG A 61 -11.73 3.12 30.70
C ARG A 61 -12.23 3.98 31.87
N ARG A 62 -12.50 5.28 31.65
CA ARG A 62 -13.03 6.19 32.68
C ARG A 62 -14.54 6.12 32.84
N LEU A 63 -15.24 5.58 31.84
CA LEU A 63 -16.70 5.44 31.82
C LEU A 63 -17.20 4.06 32.33
N ALA A 64 -16.29 3.13 32.62
CA ALA A 64 -16.55 1.81 33.21
C ALA A 64 -16.11 1.80 34.68
#